data_AF-A0ABC8JRP0-F1
#
_entry.id   AF-A0ABC8JRP0-F1
#
_cell.length_a   1.000
_cell.length_b   1.000
_cell.length_c   1.000
_cell.angle_alpha   90.00
_cell.angle_beta   90.00
_cell.angle_gamma   90.00
#
_symmetry.space_group_name_H-M   'P 1'
#
loop_
_entity.id
_entity.type
_entity.pdbx_description
1 polymer ?
#
loop_
_entity_poly.entity_id
_entity_poly.type
_entity_poly.pdbx_seq_one_letter_code
_entity_poly.pdbx_strand_id
1 'polypeptide(L)'
;MEIPSSNEILECMSSCLSQIKWRLKLSSKRRLEIDLLALCTGMRSVVMIDYGGKLPELQDRMLSLLELLHEALPIFKALRVMVIEDMIYLINVTRLAKWLSSEPELFFVDLEQDPPQMVEQSKECSLGMELKLIQKLFSST
;
A
#
# COMPACT_ATOMS: atom_id res chain seq x y z
N MET A 1 -0.80 6.28 -22.50
CA MET A 1 0.13 6.99 -21.60
C MET A 1 1.33 6.08 -21.46
N GLU A 2 2.52 6.53 -21.84
CA GLU A 2 3.74 5.72 -21.71
C GLU A 2 3.98 5.41 -20.24
N ILE A 3 4.34 4.16 -19.95
CA ILE A 3 4.67 3.73 -18.59
C ILE A 3 6.10 4.20 -18.34
N PRO A 4 6.34 5.10 -17.36
CA PRO A 4 7.69 5.55 -17.07
C PRO A 4 8.58 4.36 -16.70
N SER A 5 9.83 4.41 -17.13
CA SER A 5 10.78 3.35 -16.83
C SER A 5 11.04 3.26 -15.32
N SER A 6 11.48 2.11 -14.84
CA SER A 6 11.83 1.95 -13.42
C SER A 6 12.86 2.98 -12.97
N ASN A 7 13.81 3.36 -13.83
CA ASN A 7 14.83 4.36 -13.52
C ASN A 7 14.20 5.75 -13.32
N GLU A 8 13.28 6.17 -14.20
CA GLU A 8 12.58 7.46 -14.07
C GLU A 8 11.77 7.56 -12.78
N ILE A 9 11.10 6.47 -12.40
CA ILE A 9 10.35 6.38 -11.13
C ILE A 9 11.31 6.56 -9.94
N LEU A 10 12.46 5.87 -9.96
CA LEU A 10 13.46 5.92 -8.90
C LEU A 10 14.16 7.28 -8.78
N GLU A 11 14.48 7.92 -9.91
CA GLU A 11 15.07 9.25 -9.96
C GLU A 11 14.09 10.31 -9.45
N CYS A 12 12.83 10.25 -9.91
CA CYS A 12 11.76 11.12 -9.43
C CYS A 12 11.59 11.01 -7.92
N MET A 13 11.53 9.79 -7.39
CA MET A 13 11.40 9.54 -5.96
C MET A 13 12.62 10.04 -5.19
N SER A 14 13.84 9.83 -5.68
CA SER A 14 15.05 10.36 -5.04
C SER A 14 15.06 11.89 -5.00
N SER A 15 14.58 12.55 -6.05
CA SER A 15 14.39 14.01 -6.09
C SER A 15 13.36 14.46 -5.04
N CYS A 16 12.18 13.83 -4.99
CA CYS A 16 11.13 14.17 -4.02
C CYS A 16 11.58 13.97 -2.56
N LEU A 17 12.27 12.86 -2.27
CA LEU A 17 12.84 12.57 -0.94
C LEU A 17 13.85 13.64 -0.51
N SER A 18 14.66 14.14 -1.43
CA SER A 18 15.63 15.22 -1.17
C SER A 18 14.92 16.52 -0.78
N GLN A 19 13.82 16.85 -1.46
CA GLN A 19 13.04 18.07 -1.20
C GLN A 19 12.42 18.10 0.19
N ILE A 20 11.82 16.98 0.64
CA ILE A 20 11.23 16.89 1.99
C ILE A 20 12.27 16.66 3.10
N LYS A 21 13.56 16.54 2.73
CA LYS A 21 14.69 16.32 3.65
C LYS A 21 14.48 15.12 4.58
N TRP A 22 13.81 14.07 4.09
CA TRP A 22 13.53 12.89 4.90
C TRP A 22 14.76 11.97 4.96
N ARG A 23 15.40 11.92 6.13
CA ARG A 23 16.61 11.13 6.37
C ARG A 23 16.24 9.67 6.71
N LEU A 24 16.05 8.86 5.69
CA LEU A 24 15.87 7.42 5.83
C LEU A 24 17.22 6.69 5.95
N LYS A 25 17.26 5.61 6.74
CA LYS A 25 18.37 4.64 6.67
C LYS A 25 18.41 4.03 5.27
N LEU A 26 19.59 3.61 4.80
CA LEU A 26 19.74 3.05 3.45
C LEU A 26 18.82 1.84 3.21
N SER A 27 18.63 0.98 4.21
CA SER A 27 17.71 -0.16 4.15
C SER A 27 16.25 0.29 3.98
N SER A 28 15.80 1.24 4.79
CA SER A 28 14.46 1.80 4.73
C SER A 28 14.19 2.51 3.41
N LYS A 29 15.18 3.29 2.92
CA LYS A 29 15.10 3.93 1.60
C LYS A 29 14.87 2.88 0.53
N ARG A 30 15.76 1.88 0.42
CA ARG A 30 15.64 0.78 -0.55
C ARG A 30 14.28 0.08 -0.47
N ARG A 31 13.77 -0.14 0.74
CA ARG A 31 12.47 -0.77 0.92
C ARG A 31 11.32 0.07 0.37
N LEU A 32 11.32 1.38 0.65
CA LEU A 32 10.38 2.33 0.07
C LEU A 32 10.44 2.33 -1.47
N GLU A 33 11.63 2.27 -2.06
CA GLU A 33 11.77 2.23 -3.53
C GLU A 33 11.15 0.97 -4.13
N ILE A 34 11.44 -0.19 -3.52
CA ILE A 34 10.87 -1.48 -3.93
C ILE A 34 9.36 -1.48 -3.81
N ASP A 35 8.84 -0.99 -2.69
CA ASP A 35 7.41 -0.94 -2.42
C ASP A 35 6.67 -0.02 -3.42
N LEU A 36 7.23 1.17 -3.71
CA LEU A 36 6.68 2.07 -4.73
C LEU A 36 6.71 1.47 -6.12
N LEU A 37 7.83 0.85 -6.51
CA LEU A 37 7.93 0.16 -7.80
C LEU A 37 6.91 -0.96 -7.90
N ALA A 38 6.73 -1.77 -6.84
CA ALA A 38 5.76 -2.84 -6.81
C ALA A 38 4.32 -2.34 -6.98
N LEU A 39 3.98 -1.21 -6.34
CA LEU A 39 2.66 -0.57 -6.47
C LEU A 39 2.43 0.06 -7.84
N CYS A 40 3.45 0.70 -8.42
CA CYS A 40 3.35 1.39 -9.71
C CYS A 40 3.30 0.39 -10.88
N THR A 41 4.09 -0.67 -10.82
CA THR A 41 4.11 -1.75 -11.83
C THR A 41 2.93 -2.71 -11.68
N GLY A 42 2.21 -2.64 -10.56
CA GLY A 42 1.06 -3.51 -10.29
C GLY A 42 1.44 -4.91 -9.80
N MET A 43 2.69 -5.14 -9.40
CA MET A 43 3.09 -6.37 -8.70
C MET A 43 2.39 -6.50 -7.34
N ARG A 44 2.05 -5.37 -6.70
CA ARG A 44 1.28 -5.31 -5.47
C ARG A 44 0.21 -4.22 -5.57
N SER A 45 -0.93 -4.42 -4.92
CA SER A 45 -1.98 -3.39 -4.79
C SER A 45 -1.90 -2.62 -3.47
N VAL A 46 -1.32 -3.25 -2.44
CA VAL A 46 -1.17 -2.74 -1.07
C VAL A 46 0.16 -3.19 -0.49
N VAL A 47 0.82 -2.31 0.26
CA VAL A 47 2.00 -2.64 1.07
C VAL A 47 1.87 -1.99 2.46
N MET A 48 2.20 -2.74 3.50
CA MET A 48 2.34 -2.21 4.84
C MET A 48 3.69 -1.50 4.96
N ILE A 49 3.69 -0.32 5.57
CA ILE A 49 4.86 0.53 5.69
C ILE A 49 5.46 0.37 7.08
N ASP A 50 6.71 -0.09 7.12
CA ASP A 50 7.60 0.04 8.27
C ASP A 50 8.98 0.46 7.78
N TYR A 51 9.14 1.77 7.55
CA TYR A 51 10.42 2.36 7.13
C TYR A 51 11.25 2.84 8.33
N GLY A 52 10.81 2.51 9.54
CA GLY A 52 11.31 3.11 10.77
C GLY A 52 10.81 4.55 10.95
N GLY A 53 10.50 4.89 12.19
CA GLY A 53 9.88 6.16 12.56
C GLY A 53 8.82 5.91 13.63
N LYS A 54 8.34 6.99 14.24
CA LYS A 54 7.20 6.93 15.15
C LYS A 54 5.97 7.45 14.42
N LEU A 55 4.81 6.90 14.74
CA LEU A 55 3.55 7.59 14.47
C LEU A 55 3.45 8.81 15.39
N PRO A 56 2.95 9.96 14.91
CA PRO A 56 2.38 10.22 13.57
C PRO A 56 3.42 10.68 12.52
N GLU A 57 4.67 10.94 12.90
CA GLU A 57 5.69 11.56 12.03
C GLU A 57 5.90 10.80 10.71
N LEU A 58 5.86 9.47 10.75
CA LEU A 58 5.99 8.63 9.55
C LEU A 58 4.85 8.88 8.55
N GLN A 59 3.63 9.07 9.04
CA GLN A 59 2.46 9.39 8.22
C GLN A 59 2.64 10.75 7.53
N ASP A 60 3.01 11.78 8.29
CA ASP A 60 3.20 13.14 7.75
C ASP A 60 4.28 13.18 6.68
N ARG A 61 5.38 12.46 6.89
CA ARG A 61 6.47 12.32 5.92
C ARG A 61 6.02 11.61 4.65
N MET A 62 5.22 10.54 4.78
CA MET A 62 4.67 9.81 3.64
C MET A 62 3.66 10.65 2.86
N LEU A 63 2.81 11.43 3.54
CA LEU A 63 1.88 12.34 2.89
C LEU A 63 2.62 13.44 2.12
N SER A 64 3.61 14.08 2.74
CA SER A 64 4.46 15.09 2.10
C SER A 64 5.18 14.52 0.87
N LEU A 65 5.66 13.28 0.95
CA LEU A 65 6.28 12.59 -0.19
C LEU A 65 5.27 12.35 -1.30
N LEU A 66 4.06 11.87 -0.96
CA LEU A 66 3.01 11.59 -1.95
C LEU A 66 2.53 12.84 -2.68
N GLU A 67 2.41 13.97 -1.99
CA GLU A 67 2.06 15.25 -2.62
C GLU A 67 3.04 15.60 -3.75
N LEU A 68 4.35 15.54 -3.47
CA LEU A 68 5.37 15.78 -4.50
C LEU A 68 5.33 14.75 -5.62
N LEU A 69 5.18 13.45 -5.29
CA LEU A 69 5.09 12.39 -6.29
C LEU A 69 3.87 12.57 -7.20
N HIS A 70 2.73 12.97 -6.64
CA HIS A 70 1.51 13.23 -7.40
C HIS A 70 1.68 14.37 -8.40
N GLU A 71 2.48 15.39 -8.09
CA GLU A 71 2.79 16.47 -9.02
C GLU A 71 3.82 16.06 -10.07
N ALA A 72 4.73 15.14 -9.72
CA ALA A 72 5.85 14.78 -10.58
C ALA A 72 5.46 13.84 -11.74
N LEU A 73 4.80 12.70 -11.46
CA LEU A 73 4.43 11.72 -12.50
C LEU A 73 2.97 11.22 -12.36
N PRO A 74 2.23 11.07 -13.48
CA PRO A 74 0.85 10.59 -13.44
C PRO A 74 0.65 9.21 -12.80
N ILE A 75 1.67 8.32 -12.89
CA ILE A 75 1.60 6.96 -12.33
C ILE A 75 1.37 6.95 -10.81
N PHE A 76 1.80 8.00 -10.11
CA PHE A 76 1.64 8.11 -8.67
C PHE A 76 0.25 8.59 -8.25
N LYS A 77 -0.57 9.14 -9.16
CA LYS A 77 -1.90 9.70 -8.82
C LYS A 77 -2.86 8.68 -8.21
N ALA A 78 -2.64 7.38 -8.44
CA ALA A 78 -3.43 6.31 -7.85
C ALA A 78 -2.95 5.89 -6.44
N LEU A 79 -1.82 6.43 -5.95
CA LEU A 79 -1.29 6.08 -4.64
C LEU A 79 -1.97 6.86 -3.51
N ARG A 80 -2.34 6.18 -2.44
CA ARG A 80 -2.90 6.77 -1.21
C ARG A 80 -2.26 6.14 0.02
N VAL A 81 -2.16 6.91 1.10
CA VAL A 81 -1.84 6.39 2.43
C VAL A 81 -3.15 6.07 3.14
N MET A 82 -3.21 4.90 3.75
CA MET A 82 -4.30 4.44 4.60
C MET A 82 -3.73 4.05 5.96
N VAL A 83 -4.42 4.42 7.04
CA VAL A 83 -4.02 4.09 8.41
C VAL A 83 -5.11 3.22 9.01
N ILE A 84 -4.72 2.06 9.54
CA ILE A 84 -5.62 1.16 10.27
C ILE A 84 -4.94 0.91 11.61
N GLU A 85 -5.59 1.34 12.70
CA GLU A 85 -5.02 1.33 14.04
C GLU A 85 -3.63 2.02 14.05
N ASP A 86 -2.59 1.32 14.48
CA ASP A 86 -1.21 1.80 14.52
C ASP A 86 -0.38 1.36 13.29
N MET A 87 -1.03 0.93 12.21
CA MET A 87 -0.36 0.48 10.98
C MET A 87 -0.65 1.40 9.81
N ILE A 88 0.40 1.73 9.05
CA ILE A 88 0.30 2.52 7.81
C ILE A 88 0.39 1.59 6.61
N TYR A 89 -0.46 1.82 5.63
CA TYR A 89 -0.45 1.15 4.34
C TYR A 89 -0.32 2.16 3.21
N LEU A 90 0.47 1.81 2.20
CA LEU A 90 0.48 2.50 0.92
C LEU A 90 -0.29 1.65 -0.09
N ILE A 91 -1.29 2.24 -0.72
CA ILE A 91 -2.23 1.53 -1.60
C ILE A 91 -2.26 2.16 -2.98
N ASN A 92 -2.37 1.34 -4.01
CA ASN A 92 -2.76 1.76 -5.35
C ASN A 92 -4.26 1.53 -5.51
N VAL A 93 -5.07 2.59 -5.39
CA VAL A 93 -6.53 2.46 -5.29
C VAL A 93 -7.17 1.83 -6.52
N THR A 94 -6.67 2.15 -7.71
CA THR A 94 -7.19 1.59 -8.97
C THR A 94 -6.91 0.10 -9.06
N ARG A 95 -5.72 -0.34 -8.64
CA ARG A 95 -5.33 -1.75 -8.65
C ARG A 95 -6.04 -2.54 -7.56
N LEU A 96 -6.16 -1.97 -6.35
CA LEU A 96 -6.88 -2.60 -5.26
C LEU A 96 -8.35 -2.80 -5.63
N ALA A 97 -9.01 -1.77 -6.19
CA ALA A 97 -10.38 -1.89 -6.66
C ALA A 97 -10.52 -3.00 -7.71
N LYS A 98 -9.65 -3.01 -8.73
CA LYS A 98 -9.67 -4.07 -9.77
C LYS A 98 -9.47 -5.46 -9.19
N TRP A 99 -8.58 -5.61 -8.21
CA TRP A 99 -8.36 -6.90 -7.54
C TRP A 99 -9.60 -7.32 -6.75
N LEU A 100 -10.23 -6.41 -5.99
CA LEU A 100 -11.46 -6.69 -5.26
C LEU A 100 -12.62 -7.10 -6.18
N SER A 101 -12.80 -6.38 -7.30
CA SER A 101 -13.82 -6.70 -8.31
C SER A 101 -13.62 -8.05 -8.99
N SER A 102 -12.42 -8.64 -8.92
CA SER A 102 -12.16 -9.97 -9.50
C SER A 102 -12.61 -11.14 -8.60
N GLU A 103 -13.25 -10.84 -7.47
CA GLU A 103 -13.66 -11.82 -6.44
C GLU A 103 -12.60 -12.88 -6.12
N PRO A 104 -11.34 -12.48 -5.82
CA PRO A 104 -10.32 -13.43 -5.43
C PRO A 104 -10.76 -14.19 -4.17
N GLU A 105 -10.39 -15.46 -4.10
CA GLU A 105 -10.61 -16.26 -2.90
C GLU A 105 -9.87 -15.63 -1.72
N LEU A 106 -10.63 -15.23 -0.70
CA LEU A 106 -10.09 -14.62 0.52
C LEU A 106 -9.86 -15.70 1.58
N PHE A 107 -8.62 -15.82 2.02
CA PHE A 107 -8.23 -16.64 3.16
C PHE A 107 -7.96 -15.73 4.35
N PHE A 108 -8.65 -16.00 5.46
CA PHE A 108 -8.44 -15.31 6.71
C PHE A 108 -7.51 -16.15 7.57
N VAL A 109 -6.50 -15.53 8.19
CA VAL A 109 -5.53 -16.21 9.04
C VAL A 109 -5.51 -15.50 10.39
N ASP A 110 -5.67 -16.27 11.45
CA ASP A 110 -5.51 -15.82 12.82
C ASP A 110 -4.02 -15.80 13.16
N LEU A 111 -3.48 -14.59 13.36
CA LEU A 111 -2.08 -14.35 13.71
C LEU A 111 -1.83 -14.45 15.23
N GLU A 112 -2.87 -14.54 16.06
CA GLU A 112 -2.73 -14.72 17.51
C GLU A 112 -2.39 -16.17 17.88
N GLN A 113 -2.63 -17.11 16.96
CA GLN A 113 -2.26 -18.52 17.12
C GLN A 113 -0.82 -18.78 16.66
N ASP A 114 -0.13 -19.70 17.35
CA ASP A 114 1.19 -20.20 16.96
C ASP A 114 1.16 -21.74 16.76
N PRO A 115 1.26 -22.25 15.52
CA PRO A 115 1.43 -21.52 14.26
C PRO A 115 0.15 -20.78 13.82
N PRO A 116 0.25 -19.73 12.98
CA PRO A 116 -0.92 -19.05 12.44
C PRO A 116 -1.88 -20.01 11.77
N GLN A 117 -3.17 -19.93 12.12
CA GLN A 117 -4.20 -20.86 11.63
C GLN A 117 -5.16 -20.17 10.69
N MET A 118 -5.59 -20.88 9.64
CA MET A 118 -6.63 -20.39 8.76
C MET A 118 -7.97 -20.38 9.50
N VAL A 119 -8.65 -19.23 9.49
CA VAL A 119 -9.98 -19.10 10.09
C VAL A 119 -10.97 -19.81 9.18
N GLU A 120 -11.53 -20.92 9.67
CA GLU A 120 -12.61 -21.60 8.97
C GLU A 120 -13.80 -20.63 8.83
N GLN A 121 -14.28 -20.46 7.60
CA GLN A 121 -15.37 -19.52 7.24
C GLN A 121 -16.68 -19.76 8.01
N SER A 122 -16.78 -20.88 8.74
CA SER A 122 -17.91 -21.32 9.56
C SER A 122 -17.96 -20.69 10.96
N LYS A 123 -16.88 -20.04 11.42
CA LYS A 123 -16.86 -19.36 12.73
C LYS A 123 -16.93 -17.85 12.53
N GLU A 124 -18.12 -17.29 12.73
CA GLU A 124 -18.50 -15.94 13.21
C GLU A 124 -17.46 -14.80 13.23
N CYS A 125 -16.56 -14.68 12.27
CA CYS A 125 -15.69 -13.51 12.15
C CYS A 125 -16.50 -12.41 11.48
N SER A 126 -17.12 -11.53 12.29
CA SER A 126 -17.89 -10.37 11.82
C SER A 126 -17.09 -9.55 10.81
N LEU A 127 -15.79 -9.32 11.09
CA LEU A 127 -14.85 -8.60 10.23
C LEU A 127 -14.61 -9.31 8.90
N GLY A 128 -14.43 -10.64 8.91
CA GLY A 128 -14.25 -11.42 7.68
C GLY A 128 -15.48 -11.40 6.79
N MET A 129 -16.68 -11.42 7.39
CA MET A 129 -17.95 -11.28 6.68
C MET A 129 -18.13 -9.87 6.12
N GLU A 130 -17.80 -8.82 6.88
CA GLU A 130 -17.82 -7.43 6.41
C GLU A 130 -16.87 -7.23 5.23
N LEU A 131 -15.65 -7.79 5.28
CA LEU A 131 -14.70 -7.72 4.17
C LEU A 131 -15.22 -8.43 2.91
N LYS A 132 -15.90 -9.58 3.05
CA LYS A 132 -16.59 -10.24 1.93
C LYS A 132 -17.74 -9.40 1.38
N LEU A 133 -18.50 -8.70 2.23
CA LEU A 133 -19.56 -7.79 1.79
C LEU A 133 -18.97 -6.60 1.00
N ILE A 134 -17.86 -6.04 1.47
CA ILE A 134 -17.13 -4.98 0.76
C ILE A 134 -16.63 -5.50 -0.60
N GLN A 135 -16.06 -6.70 -0.65
CA GLN A 135 -15.63 -7.32 -1.91
C GLN A 135 -16.80 -7.46 -2.89
N LYS A 136 -17.94 -8.01 -2.44
CA LYS A 136 -19.16 -8.12 -3.27
C LYS A 136 -19.65 -6.76 -3.78
N LEU A 137 -19.58 -5.72 -2.96
CA LEU A 137 -19.94 -4.37 -3.37
C LEU A 137 -19.07 -3.90 -4.55
N PHE A 138 -17.76 -4.13 -4.50
CA PHE A 138 -16.84 -3.78 -5.60
C PHE A 138 -17.02 -4.63 -6.87
N SER A 139 -17.54 -5.85 -6.74
CA SER A 139 -17.83 -6.74 -7.88
C SER A 139 -19.19 -6.49 -8.53
N SER A 140 -20.10 -5.82 -7.82
CA SER A 140 -21.47 -5.53 -8.27
C SER A 140 -21.58 -4.30 -9.19
N THR A 141 -20.44 -3.67 -9.55
CA THR A 141 -20.37 -2.42 -10.33
C THR A 141 -19.69 -2.69 -11.67
#